data_AF-A0A947PYC2-F1
#
_entry.id   AF-A0A947PYC2-F1
#
_cell.length_a   1.000
_cell.length_b   1.000
_cell.length_c   1.000
_cell.angle_alpha   90.00
_cell.angle_beta   90.00
_cell.angle_gamma   90.00
#
_symmetry.space_group_name_H-M   'P 1'
#
loop_
_entity.id
_entity.type
_entity.pdbx_description
1 polymer ?
#
loop_
_entity_poly.entity_id
_entity_poly.type
_entity_poly.pdbx_seq_one_letter_code
_entity_poly.pdbx_strand_id
1 'polypeptide(L)'
;MNYRHIYHAGNFADVIKHLMLMLVIEYMQQKDKPFFLLDTHAGIGLYDLQRVEAQKTAEAADGIARLWNAPDLPPELVRYVRWVRRCNKGDALRYYPGSPLIVQKMLRPIDTMVVNELHPEDVQTLRRSLDRTANLRIESRDGYECIRALLPPPQRRGMVLVDPP
;
A
#
# COMPACT_ATOMS: atom_id res chain seq x y z
N MET A 1 -12.57 0.02 16.44
CA MET A 1 -12.71 1.12 15.47
C MET A 1 -13.56 0.60 14.31
N ASN A 2 -14.56 1.36 13.84
CA ASN A 2 -15.55 0.87 12.85
C ASN A 2 -15.17 1.17 11.39
N TYR A 3 -14.11 1.95 11.16
CA TYR A 3 -13.63 2.23 9.80
C TYR A 3 -13.06 0.95 9.18
N ARG A 4 -13.39 0.71 7.91
CA ARG A 4 -12.78 -0.34 7.09
C ARG A 4 -12.43 0.24 5.73
N HIS A 5 -11.17 0.12 5.33
CA HIS A 5 -10.69 0.78 4.12
C HIS A 5 -11.30 0.22 2.81
N ILE A 6 -11.88 -0.99 2.83
CA ILE A 6 -12.53 -1.60 1.66
C ILE A 6 -13.67 -0.74 1.07
N TYR A 7 -14.31 0.12 1.87
CA TYR A 7 -15.34 1.05 1.40
C TYR A 7 -14.77 2.22 0.57
N HIS A 8 -13.45 2.47 0.64
CA HIS A 8 -12.81 3.63 0.01
C HIS A 8 -11.67 3.23 -0.94
N ALA A 9 -11.35 1.93 -0.98
CA ALA A 9 -10.22 1.40 -1.72
C ALA A 9 -10.27 1.81 -3.20
N GLY A 10 -9.19 2.45 -3.66
CA GLY A 10 -9.05 2.87 -5.05
C GLY A 10 -9.72 4.18 -5.41
N ASN A 11 -10.21 4.95 -4.43
CA ASN A 11 -10.69 6.31 -4.67
C ASN A 11 -9.55 7.27 -5.08
N PHE A 12 -9.89 8.54 -5.33
CA PHE A 12 -8.92 9.54 -5.78
C PHE A 12 -7.81 9.82 -4.74
N ALA A 13 -8.12 9.73 -3.44
CA ALA A 13 -7.14 9.96 -2.38
C ALA A 13 -6.09 8.84 -2.37
N ASP A 14 -6.55 7.60 -2.51
CA ASP A 14 -5.72 6.41 -2.67
C ASP A 14 -4.82 6.49 -3.90
N VAL A 15 -5.33 7.00 -5.03
CA VAL A 15 -4.53 7.21 -6.24
C VAL A 15 -3.36 8.14 -5.97
N ILE A 16 -3.60 9.30 -5.35
CA ILE A 16 -2.55 10.28 -5.06
C ILE A 16 -1.56 9.71 -4.03
N LYS A 17 -2.08 9.14 -2.94
CA LYS A 17 -1.28 8.53 -1.87
C LYS A 17 -0.33 7.47 -2.42
N HIS A 18 -0.85 6.52 -3.20
CA HIS A 18 -0.06 5.42 -3.72
C HIS A 18 0.90 5.84 -4.83
N LEU A 19 0.52 6.79 -5.69
CA LEU A 19 1.44 7.36 -6.66
C LEU A 19 2.64 8.01 -5.97
N MET A 20 2.39 8.85 -4.96
CA MET A 20 3.44 9.51 -4.19
C MET A 20 4.33 8.52 -3.45
N LEU A 21 3.73 7.50 -2.82
CA LEU A 21 4.46 6.41 -2.16
C LEU A 21 5.43 5.72 -3.13
N MET A 22 4.96 5.38 -4.34
CA MET A 22 5.81 4.75 -5.35
C MET A 22 6.98 5.65 -5.76
N LEU A 23 6.72 6.94 -6.03
CA LEU A 23 7.76 7.89 -6.43
C LEU A 23 8.81 8.10 -5.33
N VAL A 24 8.39 8.14 -4.06
CA VAL A 24 9.32 8.26 -2.92
C VAL A 24 10.18 6.99 -2.79
N ILE A 25 9.61 5.80 -2.96
CA ILE A 25 10.36 4.54 -2.95
C ILE A 25 11.39 4.53 -4.09
N GLU A 26 10.98 4.87 -5.31
CA GLU A 26 11.88 4.95 -6.48
C GLU A 26 13.03 5.94 -6.21
N TYR A 27 12.73 7.11 -5.65
CA TYR A 27 13.75 8.09 -5.28
C TYR A 27 14.73 7.56 -4.22
N MET A 28 14.21 6.91 -3.17
CA MET A 28 15.03 6.32 -2.11
C MET A 28 15.96 5.22 -2.62
N GLN A 29 15.56 4.51 -3.68
CA GLN A 29 16.33 3.44 -4.32
C GLN A 29 17.48 3.94 -5.20
N GLN A 30 17.52 5.22 -5.57
CA GLN A 30 18.64 5.80 -6.33
C GLN A 30 19.98 5.70 -5.59
N LYS A 31 19.95 5.56 -4.26
CA LYS A 31 21.13 5.31 -3.45
C LYS A 31 21.29 3.81 -3.20
N ASP A 32 22.50 3.31 -3.46
CA ASP A 32 22.90 1.94 -3.17
C ASP A 32 23.24 1.75 -1.67
N LYS A 33 22.27 2.08 -0.82
CA LYS A 33 22.25 1.75 0.60
C LYS A 33 20.85 1.26 0.94
N PRO A 34 20.67 0.39 1.94
CA PRO A 34 19.35 -0.02 2.37
C PRO A 34 18.58 1.16 2.98
N PHE A 35 17.26 1.07 3.02
CA PHE A 35 16.41 1.94 3.83
C PHE A 35 15.27 1.15 4.49
N PHE A 36 14.71 1.75 5.53
CA PHE A 36 13.57 1.21 6.28
C PHE A 36 12.27 1.87 5.83
N LEU A 37 11.20 1.09 5.73
CA LEU A 37 9.85 1.62 5.52
C LEU A 37 8.92 1.18 6.65
N LEU A 38 8.24 2.14 7.27
CA LEU A 38 7.18 1.89 8.24
C LEU A 38 5.84 2.33 7.66
N ASP A 39 4.89 1.41 7.53
CA ASP A 39 3.49 1.71 7.29
C ASP A 39 2.74 1.58 8.61
N THR A 40 2.23 2.70 9.13
CA THR A 40 1.63 2.75 10.47
C THR A 40 0.19 2.24 10.52
N HIS A 41 -0.51 2.26 9.39
CA HIS A 41 -1.93 1.94 9.25
C HIS A 41 -2.14 1.17 7.93
N ALA A 42 -1.66 -0.07 7.93
CA ALA A 42 -1.50 -0.89 6.74
C ALA A 42 -2.81 -1.38 6.09
N GLY A 43 -3.90 -1.46 6.86
CA GLY A 43 -5.12 -2.11 6.41
C GLY A 43 -4.90 -3.58 6.06
N ILE A 44 -5.56 -4.06 5.01
CA ILE A 44 -5.55 -5.49 4.64
C ILE A 44 -4.65 -5.84 3.44
N GLY A 45 -3.89 -4.88 2.91
CA GLY A 45 -2.93 -5.08 1.83
C GLY A 45 -3.51 -5.23 0.42
N LEU A 46 -4.59 -5.99 0.21
CA LEU A 46 -5.25 -6.17 -1.09
C LEU A 46 -6.78 -6.13 -0.94
N TYR A 47 -7.44 -5.33 -1.79
CA TYR A 47 -8.87 -5.08 -1.72
C TYR A 47 -9.57 -5.65 -2.97
N ASP A 48 -10.61 -6.48 -2.78
CA ASP A 48 -11.47 -6.95 -3.89
C ASP A 48 -12.61 -5.96 -4.11
N LEU A 49 -12.50 -5.16 -5.17
CA LEU A 49 -13.45 -4.10 -5.50
C LEU A 49 -14.83 -4.64 -5.88
N GLN A 50 -14.99 -5.94 -6.11
CA GLN A 50 -16.30 -6.57 -6.38
C GLN A 50 -17.05 -6.97 -5.11
N ARG A 51 -16.44 -6.83 -3.92
CA ARG A 51 -17.13 -7.11 -2.66
C ARG A 51 -18.24 -6.10 -2.37
N VAL A 52 -19.25 -6.55 -1.63
CA VAL A 52 -20.43 -5.76 -1.28
C VAL A 52 -20.04 -4.45 -0.60
N GLU A 53 -19.03 -4.46 0.26
CA GLU A 53 -18.53 -3.28 0.95
C GLU A 53 -17.99 -2.21 -0.02
N ALA A 54 -17.15 -2.61 -0.98
CA ALA A 54 -16.62 -1.71 -2.00
C ALA A 54 -17.72 -1.19 -2.95
N GLN A 55 -18.70 -2.04 -3.26
CA GLN A 55 -19.81 -1.68 -4.16
C GLN A 55 -20.85 -0.76 -3.52
N LYS A 56 -20.93 -0.68 -2.18
CA LYS A 56 -21.86 0.21 -1.47
C LYS A 56 -21.57 1.70 -1.75
N THR A 57 -20.30 2.06 -1.89
CA THR A 57 -19.85 3.43 -2.15
C THR A 57 -19.36 3.59 -3.60
N ALA A 58 -18.77 2.54 -4.17
CA ALA A 58 -18.22 2.49 -5.52
C ALA A 58 -17.18 3.60 -5.81
N GLU A 59 -16.47 4.10 -4.79
CA GLU A 59 -15.55 5.24 -4.96
C GLU A 59 -14.40 4.98 -5.94
N ALA A 60 -14.04 3.70 -6.15
CA ALA A 60 -13.04 3.32 -7.15
C ALA A 60 -13.41 3.78 -8.58
N ALA A 61 -14.71 3.95 -8.86
CA ALA A 61 -15.22 4.44 -10.15
C ALA A 61 -14.72 5.85 -10.47
N ASP A 62 -14.55 6.70 -9.46
CA ASP A 62 -14.05 8.07 -9.58
C ASP A 62 -12.55 8.21 -9.27
N GLY A 63 -11.89 7.11 -8.93
CA GLY A 63 -10.44 7.03 -8.72
C GLY A 63 -9.76 6.18 -9.79
N ILE A 64 -9.22 5.03 -9.38
CA ILE A 64 -8.39 4.16 -10.21
C ILE A 64 -9.09 3.71 -11.50
N ALA A 65 -10.41 3.53 -11.51
CA ALA A 65 -11.14 3.10 -12.71
C ALA A 65 -11.05 4.12 -13.84
N ARG A 66 -11.03 5.43 -13.53
CA ARG A 66 -10.85 6.50 -14.53
C ARG A 66 -9.50 6.43 -15.20
N LEU A 67 -8.48 5.95 -14.49
CA LEU A 67 -7.12 5.80 -15.01
C LEU A 67 -6.89 4.47 -15.72
N TRP A 68 -7.76 3.48 -15.51
CA TRP A 68 -7.49 2.09 -15.90
C TRP A 68 -7.23 1.93 -17.39
N ASN A 69 -8.01 2.60 -18.23
CA ASN A 69 -7.92 2.58 -19.69
C ASN A 69 -7.81 3.99 -20.28
N ALA A 70 -7.44 4.99 -19.47
CA ALA A 70 -7.30 6.35 -19.95
C ALA A 70 -6.19 6.43 -21.01
N PRO A 71 -6.45 7.06 -22.17
CA PRO A 71 -5.39 7.42 -23.10
C PRO A 71 -4.53 8.54 -22.51
N ASP A 72 -3.30 8.67 -23.02
CA ASP A 72 -2.42 9.84 -22.80
C ASP A 72 -2.13 10.20 -21.34
N LEU A 73 -2.01 9.18 -20.48
CA LEU A 73 -1.58 9.38 -19.09
C LEU A 73 -0.12 9.87 -19.02
N PRO A 74 0.20 10.78 -18.08
CA PRO A 74 1.57 11.10 -17.71
C PRO A 74 2.39 9.83 -17.38
N PRO A 75 3.71 9.80 -17.65
CA PRO A 75 4.54 8.61 -17.47
C PRO A 75 4.46 7.99 -16.06
N GLU A 76 4.36 8.81 -15.02
CA GLU A 76 4.26 8.40 -13.62
C GLU A 76 2.96 7.63 -13.38
N LEU A 77 1.84 8.13 -13.93
CA LEU A 77 0.54 7.49 -13.84
C LEU A 77 0.48 6.20 -14.67
N VAL A 78 1.14 6.14 -15.83
CA VAL A 78 1.30 4.89 -16.58
C VAL A 78 2.02 3.82 -15.75
N ARG A 79 3.11 4.19 -15.06
CA ARG A 79 3.85 3.27 -14.18
C ARG A 79 3.00 2.80 -13.00
N TYR A 80 2.26 3.72 -12.37
CA TYR A 80 1.34 3.41 -11.28
C TYR A 80 0.20 2.47 -11.71
N VAL A 81 -0.51 2.77 -12.81
CA VAL A 81 -1.58 1.91 -13.34
C VAL A 81 -1.03 0.53 -13.71
N ARG A 82 0.17 0.46 -14.30
CA ARG A 82 0.85 -0.82 -14.58
C ARG A 82 1.12 -1.62 -13.31
N TRP A 83 1.47 -0.97 -12.21
CA TRP A 83 1.62 -1.61 -10.91
C TRP A 83 0.30 -2.21 -10.41
N VAL A 84 -0.79 -1.44 -10.45
CA VAL A 84 -2.13 -1.94 -10.08
C VAL A 84 -2.56 -3.10 -10.98
N ARG A 85 -2.27 -3.04 -12.29
CA ARG A 85 -2.54 -4.12 -13.25
C ARG A 85 -1.87 -5.44 -12.87
N ARG A 86 -0.67 -5.43 -12.31
CA ARG A 86 0.03 -6.66 -11.88
C ARG A 86 -0.69 -7.41 -10.75
N CYS A 87 -1.57 -6.74 -10.02
CA CYS A 87 -2.39 -7.36 -8.98
C CYS A 87 -3.69 -7.98 -9.52
N ASN A 88 -3.95 -7.85 -10.83
CA ASN A 88 -5.16 -8.33 -11.49
C ASN A 88 -4.83 -9.44 -12.48
N LYS A 89 -5.75 -10.41 -12.62
CA LYS A 89 -5.67 -11.45 -13.65
C LYS A 89 -6.49 -10.99 -14.86
N GLY A 90 -5.84 -10.84 -16.02
CA GLY A 90 -6.46 -10.33 -17.24
C GLY A 90 -6.62 -8.80 -17.24
N ASP A 91 -7.52 -8.31 -18.10
CA ASP A 91 -7.65 -6.87 -18.38
C ASP A 91 -8.67 -6.14 -17.47
N ALA A 92 -9.43 -6.87 -16.67
CA ALA A 92 -10.45 -6.31 -15.79
C ALA A 92 -9.85 -5.81 -14.46
N LEU A 93 -10.30 -4.63 -14.02
CA LEU A 93 -10.02 -4.11 -12.69
C LEU A 93 -10.92 -4.82 -11.66
N ARG A 94 -10.32 -5.68 -10.83
CA ARG A 94 -11.00 -6.36 -9.72
C ARG A 94 -10.34 -6.09 -8.38
N TYR A 95 -9.02 -6.19 -8.33
CA TYR A 95 -8.25 -6.02 -7.11
C TYR A 95 -7.50 -4.70 -7.11
N TYR A 96 -7.54 -4.01 -5.97
CA TYR A 96 -6.76 -2.79 -5.75
C TYR A 96 -5.71 -3.04 -4.65
N PRO A 97 -4.41 -2.82 -4.92
CA PRO A 97 -3.37 -2.99 -3.92
C PRO A 97 -3.34 -1.80 -2.96
N GLY A 98 -3.33 -2.09 -1.66
CA GLY A 98 -3.00 -1.12 -0.62
C GLY A 98 -1.49 -0.86 -0.51
N SER A 99 -1.12 0.12 0.29
CA SER A 99 0.28 0.49 0.54
C SER A 99 1.18 -0.68 0.94
N PRO A 100 0.79 -1.65 1.81
CA PRO A 100 1.70 -2.74 2.19
C PRO A 100 2.14 -3.61 1.01
N LEU A 101 1.23 -3.88 0.08
CA LEU A 101 1.52 -4.72 -1.07
C LEU A 101 2.38 -3.97 -2.09
N ILE A 102 2.08 -2.69 -2.33
CA ILE A 102 2.89 -1.81 -3.18
C ILE A 102 4.33 -1.77 -2.65
N VAL A 103 4.47 -1.51 -1.35
CA VAL A 103 5.77 -1.43 -0.68
C VAL A 103 6.53 -2.75 -0.81
N GLN A 104 5.92 -3.87 -0.40
CA GLN A 104 6.59 -5.17 -0.43
C GLN A 104 7.13 -5.50 -1.83
N LYS A 105 6.35 -5.20 -2.86
CA LYS A 105 6.70 -5.57 -4.22
C LYS A 105 7.71 -4.61 -4.86
N MET A 106 7.84 -3.39 -4.36
CA MET A 106 8.82 -2.42 -4.84
C MET A 106 10.15 -2.45 -4.09
N LEU A 107 10.17 -2.82 -2.82
CA LEU A 107 11.40 -2.86 -2.03
C LEU A 107 12.41 -3.87 -2.57
N ARG A 108 13.71 -3.53 -2.45
CA ARG A 108 14.79 -4.46 -2.78
C ARG A 108 14.99 -5.44 -1.62
N PRO A 109 15.62 -6.61 -1.85
CA PRO A 109 15.90 -7.57 -0.77
C PRO A 109 16.74 -7.01 0.39
N ILE A 110 17.52 -5.95 0.16
CA ILE A 110 18.34 -5.28 1.18
C ILE A 110 17.55 -4.27 2.02
N ASP A 111 16.40 -3.80 1.53
CA ASP A 111 15.53 -2.86 2.24
C ASP A 111 14.64 -3.65 3.22
N THR A 112 14.18 -3.01 4.30
CA THR A 112 13.33 -3.67 5.30
C THR A 112 12.03 -2.90 5.50
N MET A 113 10.92 -3.60 5.70
CA MET A 113 9.62 -3.00 5.99
C MET A 113 8.98 -3.52 7.27
N VAL A 114 8.31 -2.62 7.97
CA VAL A 114 7.31 -2.95 8.99
C VAL A 114 5.98 -2.39 8.55
N VAL A 115 4.94 -3.22 8.61
CA VAL A 115 3.55 -2.79 8.37
C VAL A 115 2.74 -3.08 9.62
N ASN A 116 1.95 -2.10 10.06
CA ASN A 116 1.21 -2.18 11.31
C ASN A 116 -0.30 -2.02 11.04
N GLU A 117 -1.10 -2.91 11.62
CA GLU A 117 -2.56 -2.80 11.60
C GLU A 117 -3.10 -3.08 13.00
N LEU A 118 -4.02 -2.25 13.49
CA LEU A 118 -4.57 -2.38 14.85
C LEU A 118 -5.73 -3.38 14.91
N HIS A 119 -6.52 -3.48 13.85
CA HIS A 119 -7.73 -4.31 13.83
C HIS A 119 -7.38 -5.81 13.73
N PRO A 120 -7.72 -6.66 14.72
CA PRO A 120 -7.24 -8.05 14.78
C PRO A 120 -7.59 -8.92 13.57
N GLU A 121 -8.77 -8.72 12.98
CA GLU A 121 -9.19 -9.44 11.76
C GLU A 121 -8.46 -8.95 10.51
N ASP A 122 -8.13 -7.65 10.44
CA ASP A 122 -7.45 -7.08 9.29
C ASP A 122 -5.99 -7.49 9.29
N VAL A 123 -5.36 -7.58 10.46
CA VAL A 123 -4.02 -8.17 10.62
C VAL A 123 -3.97 -9.60 10.05
N GLN A 124 -5.00 -10.42 10.30
CA GLN A 124 -5.05 -11.78 9.74
C GLN A 124 -5.17 -11.78 8.22
N THR A 125 -5.95 -10.86 7.66
CA THR A 125 -6.11 -10.71 6.22
C THR A 125 -4.83 -10.16 5.57
N LEU A 126 -4.21 -9.14 6.18
CA LEU A 126 -2.94 -8.56 5.79
C LEU A 126 -1.85 -9.62 5.70
N ARG A 127 -1.72 -10.49 6.72
CA ARG A 127 -0.77 -11.62 6.73
C ARG A 127 -0.96 -12.61 5.58
N ARG A 128 -2.17 -12.75 5.05
CA ARG A 128 -2.48 -13.61 3.90
C ARG A 128 -2.25 -12.90 2.57
N SER A 129 -2.32 -11.57 2.56
CA SER A 129 -2.15 -10.75 1.35
C SER A 129 -0.69 -10.53 0.94
N LEU A 130 0.24 -10.67 1.90
CA LEU A 130 1.67 -10.41 1.70
C LEU A 130 2.49 -11.70 1.63
N ASP A 131 3.54 -11.67 0.81
CA ASP A 131 4.51 -12.77 0.73
C ASP A 131 5.37 -12.82 2.00
N ARG A 132 5.62 -14.01 2.53
CA ARG A 132 6.50 -14.17 3.69
C ARG A 132 7.95 -13.98 3.26
N THR A 133 8.57 -12.91 3.73
CA THR A 133 9.94 -12.52 3.39
C THR A 133 10.70 -12.12 4.66
N ALA A 134 12.01 -12.36 4.70
CA ALA A 134 12.81 -12.10 5.90
C ALA A 134 12.92 -10.61 6.26
N ASN A 135 12.69 -9.72 5.27
CA ASN A 135 12.74 -8.29 5.41
C ASN A 135 11.38 -7.63 5.69
N LEU A 136 10.32 -8.43 5.92
CA LEU A 136 8.99 -7.99 6.32
C LEU A 136 8.68 -8.36 7.77
N ARG A 137 8.20 -7.39 8.55
CA ARG A 137 7.53 -7.66 9.84
C ARG A 137 6.13 -7.04 9.85
N ILE A 138 5.16 -7.80 10.37
CA ILE A 138 3.77 -7.35 10.54
C ILE A 138 3.51 -7.17 12.03
N GLU A 139 3.19 -5.94 12.43
CA GLU A 139 2.87 -5.54 13.80
C GLU A 139 1.35 -5.41 14.00
N SER A 140 0.92 -5.53 15.25
CA SER A 140 -0.49 -5.40 15.65
C SER A 140 -0.60 -4.52 16.90
N ARG A 141 -0.39 -3.22 16.74
CA ARG A 141 -0.41 -2.24 17.83
C ARG A 141 -0.87 -0.86 17.34
N ASP A 142 -0.88 0.12 18.23
CA ASP A 142 -1.14 1.50 17.85
C ASP A 142 -0.05 2.03 16.89
N GLY A 143 -0.47 2.65 15.79
CA GLY A 143 0.43 3.12 14.74
C GLY A 143 1.42 4.20 15.21
N TYR A 144 1.01 5.05 16.15
CA TYR A 144 1.86 6.09 16.72
C TYR A 144 2.87 5.53 17.73
N GLU A 145 2.50 4.47 18.46
CA GLU A 145 3.44 3.70 19.28
C GLU A 145 4.52 3.04 18.41
N CYS A 146 4.14 2.52 17.23
CA CYS A 146 5.08 1.97 16.25
C CYS A 146 6.15 2.98 15.84
N ILE A 147 5.80 4.26 15.63
CA ILE A 147 6.76 5.31 15.27
C ILE A 147 7.81 5.45 16.38
N ARG A 148 7.39 5.54 17.64
CA ARG A 148 8.30 5.69 18.79
C ARG A 148 9.18 4.48 19.01
N ALA A 149 8.65 3.28 18.78
CA ALA A 149 9.37 2.04 19.01
C ALA A 149 10.41 1.71 17.91
N LEU A 150 10.20 2.18 16.69
CA LEU A 150 10.93 1.70 15.51
C LEU A 150 11.86 2.74 14.88
N LEU A 151 11.83 3.97 15.36
CA LEU A 151 12.68 5.06 14.87
C LEU A 151 13.68 5.52 15.95
N PRO A 152 14.91 5.89 15.56
CA PRO A 152 15.46 5.81 14.21
C PRO A 152 15.81 4.36 13.80
N PRO A 153 15.67 4.00 12.51
CA PRO A 153 16.03 2.67 12.05
C PRO A 153 17.56 2.50 11.98
N PRO A 154 18.09 1.27 12.09
CA PRO A 154 19.53 1.02 12.03
C PRO A 154 20.17 1.45 10.70
N GLN A 155 19.41 1.44 9.61
CA GLN A 155 19.85 1.92 8.29
C GLN A 155 20.13 3.43 8.27
N ARG A 156 19.63 4.19 9.25
CA ARG A 156 19.66 5.67 9.30
C ARG A 156 19.09 6.33 8.03
N ARG A 157 18.23 5.59 7.34
CA ARG A 157 17.51 5.97 6.13
C ARG A 157 16.17 5.29 6.19
N GLY A 158 15.11 6.04 5.96
CA GLY A 158 13.80 5.44 5.88
C GLY A 158 12.71 6.44 5.56
N MET A 159 11.52 5.90 5.32
CA MET A 159 10.30 6.67 5.18
C MET A 159 9.23 6.06 6.07
N VAL A 160 8.31 6.91 6.51
CA VAL A 160 7.18 6.50 7.35
C VAL A 160 5.92 6.97 6.64
N LEU A 161 5.04 6.03 6.30
CA LEU A 161 3.71 6.31 5.82
C LEU A 161 2.75 6.39 7.03
N VAL A 162 2.15 7.56 7.20
CA VAL A 162 1.14 7.84 8.22
C VAL A 162 -0.18 8.09 7.53
N ASP A 163 -1.06 7.09 7.55
CA ASP A 163 -2.33 7.07 6.85
C ASP A 163 -3.47 6.58 7.76
N PRO A 164 -3.78 7.32 8.84
CA PRO A 164 -4.88 6.95 9.72
C PRO A 164 -6.24 7.01 8.98
N PRO A 165 -7.25 6.28 9.47
CA PRO A 165 -8.58 6.23 8.88
C PRO A 165 -9.36 7.54 8.95
#